data_AF-A0A419DIM6-F1
#
_entry.id   AF-A0A419DIM6-F1
#
_cell.length_a   1.000
_cell.length_b   1.000
_cell.length_c   1.000
_cell.angle_alpha   90.00
_cell.angle_beta   90.00
_cell.angle_gamma   90.00
#
_symmetry.space_group_name_H-M   'P 1'
#
loop_
_entity.id
_entity.type
_entity.pdbx_description
1 polymer ?
#
loop_
_entity_poly.entity_id
_entity_poly.type
_entity_poly.pdbx_seq_one_letter_code
_entity_poly.pdbx_strand_id
1 'polypeptide(L)' 'MPSKVALVIYDKCRPELCPEGICQAALVCKRKILTQEKPYEMPVPSPSVCASCSDCVRACPQKAIKIVVT' A
#
# COMPACT_ATOMS: atom_id res chain seq x y z
N MET A 1 -11.42 18.62 -8.76
CA MET A 1 -12.16 17.54 -8.07
C MET A 1 -11.18 16.85 -7.14
N PRO A 2 -11.52 16.69 -5.85
CA PRO A 2 -10.63 16.00 -4.90
C PRO A 2 -10.45 14.54 -5.32
N SER A 3 -9.20 14.11 -5.49
CA SER A 3 -8.84 12.73 -5.82
C SER A 3 -8.39 12.00 -4.56
N LYS A 4 -8.62 10.69 -4.51
CA LYS A 4 -8.18 9.87 -3.38
C LYS A 4 -6.95 9.08 -3.79
N VAL A 5 -5.94 9.04 -2.94
CA VAL A 5 -4.69 8.32 -3.17
C VAL A 5 -4.37 7.39 -2.01
N ALA A 6 -3.67 6.29 -2.30
CA ALA A 6 -3.10 5.44 -1.27
C ALA A 6 -1.69 5.96 -0.93
N LEU A 7 -1.48 6.28 0.34
CA LEU A 7 -0.21 6.78 0.87
C LEU A 7 0.48 5.67 1.66
N VAL A 8 1.77 5.45 1.38
CA VAL A 8 2.64 4.58 2.16
C VAL A 8 3.37 5.42 3.22
N ILE A 9 3.24 5.04 4.49
CA ILE A 9 3.98 5.64 5.60
C ILE A 9 5.30 4.88 5.73
N TYR A 10 6.33 5.36 5.04
CA TYR A 10 7.64 4.69 5.00
C TYR A 10 8.24 4.46 6.39
N ASP A 11 8.06 5.40 7.32
CA ASP A 11 8.55 5.27 8.70
C ASP A 11 8.02 4.02 9.42
N LYS A 12 6.80 3.59 9.08
CA LYS A 12 6.14 2.40 9.64
C LYS A 12 6.31 1.15 8.78
N CYS A 13 6.66 1.32 7.51
CA CYS A 13 6.84 0.17 6.63
C CYS A 13 8.11 -0.58 7.03
N ARG A 14 7.96 -1.87 7.33
CA ARG A 14 9.06 -2.79 7.63
C ARG A 14 8.83 -4.06 6.81
N PRO A 15 9.32 -4.11 5.55
CA PRO A 15 9.12 -5.26 4.67
C PRO A 15 9.63 -6.57 5.27
N GLU A 16 10.69 -6.52 6.09
CA GLU A 16 11.24 -7.67 6.82
C GLU A 16 10.25 -8.32 7.80
N LEU A 17 9.23 -7.58 8.26
CA LEU A 17 8.18 -8.10 9.14
C LEU A 17 6.97 -8.63 8.36
N CYS A 18 7.00 -8.59 7.04
CA CYS A 18 5.98 -9.17 6.18
C CYS A 18 6.35 -10.63 5.81
N PRO A 19 5.36 -11.53 5.64
CA PRO A 19 5.61 -12.90 5.19
C PRO A 19 6.43 -12.92 3.90
N GLU A 20 7.60 -13.57 3.92
CA GLU A 20 8.56 -13.67 2.80
C GLU A 20 9.01 -12.31 2.23
N GLY A 21 8.89 -11.23 3.00
CA GLY A 21 9.15 -9.89 2.51
C GLY A 21 8.08 -9.36 1.54
N ILE A 22 6.95 -10.06 1.37
CA ILE A 22 5.90 -9.72 0.40
C ILE A 22 4.87 -8.78 1.03
N CYS A 23 4.65 -7.63 0.38
CA CYS A 23 3.69 -6.63 0.82
C CYS A 23 2.24 -7.12 0.61
N GLN A 24 1.61 -7.57 1.69
CA GLN A 24 0.21 -8.02 1.68
C GLN A 24 -0.76 -6.94 1.19
N ALA A 25 -0.47 -5.67 1.48
CA ALA A 25 -1.28 -4.54 1.04
C ALA A 25 -1.25 -4.32 -0.48
N ALA A 26 -0.07 -4.51 -1.11
CA ALA A 26 0.07 -4.47 -2.55
C ALA A 26 -0.60 -5.68 -3.21
N LEU A 27 -0.44 -6.87 -2.60
CA LEU A 27 -1.00 -8.13 -3.10
C LEU A 27 -2.53 -8.09 -3.24
N VAL A 28 -3.24 -7.51 -2.25
CA VAL A 28 -4.71 -7.40 -2.28
C VAL A 28 -5.21 -6.25 -3.17
N CYS A 29 -4.33 -5.36 -3.62
CA CYS A 29 -4.72 -4.19 -4.41
C CYS A 29 -5.03 -4.59 -5.86
N LYS A 30 -6.28 -4.98 -6.13
CA LYS A 30 -6.74 -5.35 -7.50
C LYS A 30 -6.53 -4.26 -8.55
N ARG A 31 -6.44 -3.00 -8.12
CA ARG A 31 -6.23 -1.82 -8.96
C ARG A 31 -4.76 -1.46 -9.18
N LYS A 32 -3.82 -2.18 -8.56
CA LYS A 32 -2.38 -1.93 -8.67
C LYS A 32 -1.99 -0.47 -8.33
N ILE A 33 -2.71 0.13 -7.37
CA ILE A 33 -2.35 1.45 -6.82
C ILE A 33 -1.10 1.33 -5.96
N LEU A 34 -0.90 0.18 -5.33
CA LEU A 34 0.31 -0.15 -4.59
C LEU A 34 0.97 -1.34 -5.30
N THR A 35 2.23 -1.18 -5.68
CA THR A 35 3.00 -2.23 -6.35
C THR A 35 4.33 -2.39 -5.64
N GLN A 36 4.68 -3.61 -5.27
CA GLN A 36 6.00 -3.94 -4.77
C GLN A 36 6.80 -4.56 -5.92
N GLU A 37 7.97 -4.01 -6.23
CA GLU A 37 8.78 -4.50 -7.36
C GLU A 37 9.51 -5.80 -7.03
N LYS A 38 10.05 -5.91 -5.80
CA LYS A 38 10.73 -7.12 -5.32
C LYS A 38 10.40 -7.42 -3.85
N PRO A 39 10.53 -8.69 -3.41
CA PRO A 39 10.46 -9.03 -1.99
C PRO A 39 11.41 -8.17 -1.17
N TYR A 40 11.01 -7.84 0.06
CA TYR A 40 11.73 -6.96 1.00
C TYR A 40 11.85 -5.49 0.59
N GLU A 41 11.36 -5.09 -0.58
CA GLU A 41 11.24 -3.67 -0.94
C GLU A 41 9.91 -3.07 -0.46
N MET A 42 9.89 -1.76 -0.26
CA MET A 42 8.65 -1.07 0.11
C MET A 42 7.75 -0.90 -1.13
N PRO A 43 6.42 -0.99 -0.99
CA PRO A 43 5.52 -0.77 -2.11
C PRO A 43 5.59 0.68 -2.60
N VAL A 44 5.59 0.85 -3.91
CA VAL A 44 5.52 2.14 -4.59
C VAL A 44 4.05 2.46 -4.88
N PRO A 45 3.54 3.64 -4.45
CA PRO A 45 2.21 4.10 -4.82
C PRO A 45 2.19 4.67 -6.25
N SER A 46 1.19 4.27 -7.02
CA SER A 46 0.86 4.84 -8.33
C SER A 46 0.01 6.11 -8.16
N PRO A 47 0.19 7.14 -9.01
CA PRO A 47 -0.62 8.37 -8.99
C PRO A 47 -2.07 8.16 -9.49
N SER A 48 -2.47 6.92 -9.75
CA SER A 48 -3.82 6.58 -10.21
C SER A 48 -4.88 6.80 -9.12
N VAL A 49 -6.12 7.06 -9.55
CA VAL A 49 -7.24 7.30 -8.63
C VAL A 49 -7.55 6.06 -7.79
N CYS A 50 -7.44 6.19 -6.47
CA CYS A 50 -7.78 5.15 -5.52
C CYS A 50 -9.30 5.08 -5.29
N ALA A 51 -9.89 3.90 -5.47
CA ALA A 51 -11.31 3.66 -5.21
C ALA A 51 -11.68 3.58 -3.70
N SER A 52 -10.69 3.70 -2.81
CA SER A 52 -10.91 3.70 -1.35
C SER A 52 -11.60 2.46 -0.79
N CYS A 53 -11.40 1.29 -1.40
CA CYS A 53 -11.95 0.02 -0.90
C CYS A 53 -11.37 -0.41 0.47
N SER A 54 -10.27 0.21 0.90
CA SER A 54 -9.61 -0.02 2.20
C SER A 54 -9.00 -1.42 2.39
N ASP A 55 -8.98 -2.26 1.37
CA ASP A 55 -8.39 -3.61 1.43
C ASP A 55 -6.91 -3.56 1.82
N CYS A 56 -6.14 -2.68 1.18
CA CYS A 56 -4.71 -2.51 1.46
C CYS A 56 -4.43 -2.02 2.90
N VAL A 57 -5.31 -1.20 3.46
CA VAL A 57 -5.20 -0.71 4.84
C VAL A 57 -5.42 -1.84 5.83
N ARG A 58 -6.41 -2.72 5.57
CA ARG A 58 -6.71 -3.88 6.42
C ARG A 58 -5.66 -4.98 6.32
N ALA A 59 -5.11 -5.19 5.12
CA ALA A 59 -4.13 -6.24 4.86
C ALA A 59 -2.72 -5.91 5.38
N CYS A 60 -2.39 -4.63 5.62
CA CYS A 60 -1.06 -4.25 6.11
C CYS A 60 -0.92 -4.53 7.62
N PRO A 61 -0.09 -5.50 8.06
CA PRO A 61 0.06 -5.81 9.48
C PRO A 61 0.68 -4.65 10.27
N GLN A 62 1.56 -3.88 9.63
CA GLN A 62 2.25 -2.73 10.22
C GLN A 62 1.40 -1.44 10.22
N LYS A 63 0.16 -1.48 9.68
CA LYS A 63 -0.70 -0.29 9.50
C LYS A 63 0.03 0.88 8.83
N ALA A 64 0.88 0.55 7.86
CA ALA A 64 1.74 1.49 7.13
C ALA A 64 1.06 2.08 5.89
N ILE A 65 -0.22 1.78 5.63
CA ILE A 65 -0.98 2.31 4.49
C ILE A 65 -2.11 3.20 5.00
N LYS A 66 -2.28 4.37 4.38
CA LYS A 66 -3.43 5.25 4.56
C LYS A 66 -4.06 5.61 3.22
N ILE A 67 -5.34 5.97 3.25
CA ILE A 67 -6.03 6.57 2.11
C ILE A 67 -6.27 8.04 2.48
N VAL A 68 -5.84 8.96 1.63
CA VAL A 68 -5.98 10.40 1.85
C VAL A 68 -6.67 11.04 0.65
N VAL A 69 -7.34 12.15 0.91
CA VAL A 69 -7.98 12.99 -0.11
C VAL A 69 -7.03 14.14 -0.43
N THR A 70 -6.75 14.35 -1.71
CA THR A 70 -5.88 15.40 -2.26
C THR A 70 -6.63 16.25 -3.26
#